data_AF-A0A151S216-F1
#
_entry.id   AF-A0A151S216-F1
#
_cell.length_a   1.000
_cell.length_b   1.000
_cell.length_c   1.000
_cell.angle_alpha   90.00
_cell.angle_beta   90.00
_cell.angle_gamma   90.00
#
_symmetry.space_group_name_H-M   'P 1'
#
loop_
_entity.id
_entity.type
_entity.pdbx_description
1 polymer ?
#
loop_
_entity_poly.entity_id
_entity_poly.type
_entity_poly.pdbx_seq_one_letter_code
_entity_poly.pdbx_strand_id
1 'polypeptide(L)' 'MTTKSAIHIAHNSVFHERTKHIGIDYHLTRHHLQHDIITLPFVTSSLQIANLFTKSHSTNRFHFLTHKLLMIRPDTL' A
#
# COMPACT_ATOMS: atom_id res chain seq x y z
N MET A 1 27.79 -16.12 -0.61
CA MET A 1 27.93 -14.74 -0.08
C MET A 1 26.89 -14.54 1.02
N THR A 2 27.25 -14.82 2.27
CA THR A 2 26.39 -14.64 3.45
C THR A 2 26.80 -13.35 4.15
N THR A 3 26.02 -12.29 4.00
CA THR A 3 26.33 -11.00 4.63
C THR A 3 26.10 -11.12 6.14
N LYS A 4 27.06 -10.69 6.96
CA LYS A 4 27.01 -10.73 8.44
C LYS A 4 25.71 -10.11 9.00
N SER A 5 25.09 -9.19 8.25
CA SER A 5 23.79 -8.59 8.53
C SER A 5 22.64 -9.60 8.59
N ALA A 6 22.60 -10.60 7.70
CA ALA A 6 21.56 -11.63 7.68
C ALA A 6 21.62 -12.52 8.93
N ILE A 7 22.82 -12.82 9.43
CA ILE A 7 23.05 -13.57 10.67
C ILE A 7 22.58 -12.75 11.87
N HIS A 8 22.88 -11.45 11.90
CA HIS A 8 22.47 -10.57 12.99
C HIS A 8 20.94 -10.41 13.08
N ILE A 9 20.26 -10.33 11.93
CA ILE A 9 18.79 -10.28 11.85
C ILE A 9 18.17 -11.61 12.32
N ALA A 10 18.77 -12.76 11.94
CA ALA A 10 18.30 -14.07 12.38
C ALA A 10 18.51 -14.32 13.89
N HIS A 11 19.55 -13.71 14.48
CA HIS A 11 19.88 -13.89 15.89
C HIS A 11 19.05 -13.01 16.84
N ASN A 12 18.46 -11.92 16.33
CA ASN A 12 17.51 -11.13 17.11
C ASN A 12 16.09 -11.66 16.89
N SER A 13 15.57 -12.40 17.86
CA SER A 13 14.25 -13.05 17.80
C SER A 13 13.13 -12.08 17.40
N VAL A 14 13.19 -10.82 17.84
CA VAL A 14 12.20 -9.78 17.52
C VAL A 14 12.27 -9.39 16.04
N PHE A 15 13.46 -9.24 15.46
CA PHE A 15 13.60 -8.95 14.03
C PHE A 15 13.35 -10.18 13.16
N HIS A 16 13.73 -11.37 13.63
CA HIS A 16 13.44 -12.62 12.97
C HIS A 16 11.93 -12.84 12.84
N GLU A 17 11.18 -12.65 13.92
CA GLU A 17 9.71 -12.78 13.92
C GLU A 17 9.04 -11.74 13.02
N ARG A 18 9.43 -10.46 13.10
CA ARG A 18 8.93 -9.40 12.19
C ARG A 18 9.22 -9.71 10.73
N THR A 19 10.43 -10.19 10.42
CA THR A 19 10.82 -10.57 9.05
C THR A 19 10.02 -11.79 8.59
N LYS A 20 9.77 -12.75 9.48
CA LYS A 20 8.94 -13.92 9.20
C LYS A 20 7.51 -13.50 8.84
N HIS A 21 6.90 -12.57 9.59
CA HIS A 21 5.57 -12.06 9.26
C HIS A 21 5.52 -11.41 7.87
N ILE A 22 6.47 -10.53 7.55
CA ILE A 22 6.57 -9.90 6.21
C ILE A 22 6.72 -10.98 5.12
N GLY A 23 7.54 -12.00 5.36
CA GLY A 23 7.72 -13.11 4.44
C GLY A 23 6.42 -13.90 4.22
N ILE A 24 5.71 -14.24 5.29
CA ILE A 24 4.43 -14.95 5.23
C ILE A 24 3.39 -14.12 4.45
N ASP A 25 3.22 -12.86 4.81
CA ASP A 25 2.24 -11.97 4.17
C ASP A 25 2.54 -11.77 2.69
N TYR A 26 3.82 -11.64 2.33
CA TYR A 26 4.28 -11.56 0.96
C TYR A 26 3.92 -12.83 0.17
N HIS A 27 4.24 -14.01 0.69
CA HIS A 27 3.98 -15.27 0.03
C HIS A 27 2.47 -15.53 -0.13
N LEU A 28 1.68 -15.23 0.91
CA LEU A 28 0.23 -15.36 0.87
C LEU A 28 -0.40 -14.43 -0.16
N THR A 29 -0.02 -13.16 -0.17
CA THR A 29 -0.51 -12.17 -1.14
C THR A 29 -0.15 -12.59 -2.56
N ARG A 30 1.11 -12.98 -2.80
CA ARG A 30 1.56 -13.45 -4.11
C ARG A 30 0.81 -14.70 -4.58
N HIS A 31 0.59 -15.66 -3.68
CA HIS A 31 -0.17 -16.87 -3.98
C HIS A 31 -1.59 -16.52 -4.44
N HIS A 32 -2.29 -15.64 -3.72
CA HIS A 32 -3.64 -15.21 -4.11
C HIS A 32 -3.67 -14.42 -5.43
N LEU A 33 -2.64 -13.61 -5.71
CA LEU A 33 -2.51 -12.93 -7.01
C LEU A 33 -2.32 -13.92 -8.17
N GLN A 34 -1.49 -14.95 -7.98
CA GLN A 34 -1.22 -15.95 -9.03
C GLN A 34 -2.41 -16.86 -9.34
N HIS A 35 -3.33 -17.01 -8.39
CA HIS A 35 -4.55 -17.81 -8.56
C HIS A 35 -5.76 -16.93 -8.91
N ASP A 36 -5.54 -15.67 -9.28
CA ASP A 36 -6.58 -14.68 -9.62
C ASP A 36 -7.65 -14.49 -8.52
N ILE A 37 -7.33 -14.85 -7.27
CA ILE A 37 -8.21 -14.65 -6.09
C ILE A 37 -8.25 -13.16 -5.74
N ILE A 38 -7.14 -12.45 -5.96
CA ILE A 38 -7.02 -11.00 -5.80
C ILE A 38 -6.56 -10.40 -7.12
N THR A 39 -7.21 -9.32 -7.56
CA THR A 39 -6.78 -8.53 -8.72
C THR A 39 -6.21 -7.20 -8.24
N LEU A 40 -5.09 -6.78 -8.82
CA LEU A 40 -4.47 -5.47 -8.55
C LEU A 40 -4.60 -4.57 -9.79
N PRO A 41 -5.72 -3.87 -9.96
CA PRO A 41 -5.87 -2.94 -11.07
C PRO A 41 -4.88 -1.77 -10.91
N PHE A 42 -4.21 -1.43 -12.01
CA PHE A 42 -3.36 -0.25 -12.03
C PHE A 42 -4.23 1.02 -11.98
N VAL A 43 -3.99 1.86 -10.98
CA VAL A 43 -4.58 3.19 -10.87
C VAL A 43 -3.47 4.21 -11.06
N THR A 44 -3.65 5.11 -12.02
CA THR A 44 -2.69 6.20 -12.24
C THR A 44 -2.55 7.04 -10.97
N SER A 45 -1.34 7.54 -10.69
CA SER A 45 -1.09 8.36 -9.49
C SER A 45 -2.00 9.58 -9.39
N SER A 46 -2.54 10.04 -10.52
CA SER A 46 -3.49 11.13 -10.57
C SER A 46 -4.89 10.79 -10.07
N LEU A 47 -5.28 9.53 -10.13
CA LEU A 47 -6.59 9.02 -9.72
C LEU A 47 -6.53 8.28 -8.37
N GLN A 48 -5.34 8.09 -7.82
CA GLN A 48 -5.15 7.38 -6.57
C GLN A 48 -5.55 8.27 -5.38
N ILE A 49 -6.82 8.13 -4.96
CA ILE A 49 -7.43 8.90 -3.86
C ILE A 49 -6.69 8.70 -2.54
N ALA A 50 -6.08 7.54 -2.31
CA ALA A 50 -5.24 7.29 -1.12
C ALA A 50 -4.06 8.28 -0.99
N ASN A 51 -3.61 8.88 -2.09
CA ASN A 51 -2.59 9.93 -2.04
C ASN A 51 -3.06 11.14 -1.22
N LEU A 52 -4.37 11.39 -1.09
CA LEU A 52 -4.94 12.46 -0.28
C LEU A 52 -4.51 12.35 1.19
N PHE A 53 -4.44 11.13 1.72
CA PHE A 53 -4.15 10.87 3.14
C PHE A 53 -2.66 10.69 3.43
N THR A 54 -1.84 10.52 2.39
CA THR A 54 -0.42 10.13 2.53
C THR A 54 0.55 11.17 1.99
N LYS A 55 0.08 12.15 1.20
CA LYS A 55 0.90 13.17 0.56
C LYS A 55 0.25 14.55 0.66
N SER A 56 1.07 15.59 0.72
CA SER A 56 0.61 16.96 0.50
C SER A 56 0.32 17.17 -0.99
N HIS A 57 -0.75 17.90 -1.28
CA HIS A 57 -1.19 18.23 -2.65
C HIS A 57 -1.41 19.73 -2.77
N SER A 58 -1.29 20.26 -3.99
CA SER A 58 -1.76 21.62 -4.29
C SER A 58 -3.26 21.71 -4.09
N THR A 59 -3.78 22.90 -3.77
CA THR A 59 -5.22 23.14 -3.53
C THR A 59 -6.10 22.56 -4.65
N ASN A 60 -5.74 22.78 -5.91
CA ASN A 60 -6.49 22.24 -7.06
C ASN A 60 -6.51 20.71 -7.08
N ARG A 61 -5.39 20.06 -6.74
CA ARG A 61 -5.30 18.60 -6.70
C ARG A 61 -6.01 18.02 -5.49
N PHE A 62 -5.95 18.69 -4.35
CA PHE A 62 -6.72 18.35 -3.16
C PHE A 62 -8.21 18.38 -3.48
N HIS A 63 -8.73 19.48 -4.06
CA HIS A 63 -10.14 19.58 -4.47
C HIS A 63 -10.56 18.49 -5.47
N PHE A 64 -9.70 18.18 -6.45
CA PHE A 64 -9.96 17.10 -7.39
C PHE A 64 -10.07 15.74 -6.70
N LEU A 65 -9.14 15.40 -5.80
CA LEU A 65 -9.15 14.13 -5.07
C LEU A 65 -10.29 14.06 -4.05
N THR A 66 -10.65 15.17 -3.37
CA THR A 66 -11.79 15.21 -2.46
C THR A 66 -13.12 15.06 -3.19
N HIS A 67 -13.26 15.66 -4.38
CA HIS A 67 -14.44 15.46 -5.23
C HIS A 67 -14.53 14.03 -5.78
N LYS A 68 -13.39 13.35 -5.97
CA LYS A 68 -13.38 11.92 -6.32
C LYS A 68 -13.72 11.02 -5.12
N LEU A 69 -13.38 11.43 -3.90
CA LEU A 69 -13.64 10.68 -2.66
C LEU A 69 -15.10 10.84 -2.18
N LEU A 70 -15.66 12.04 -2.33
CA LEU A 70 -17.03 12.37 -1.95
C LEU A 70 -17.82 12.65 -3.23
N MET A 71 -18.77 11.76 -3.57
CA MET A 71 -19.88 12.07 -4.47
C MET A 71 -20.59 13.33 -3.94
N ILE A 72 -20.13 14.52 -4.33
CA ILE A 72 -20.97 15.71 -4.18
C ILE A 72 -22.08 15.52 -5.20
N ARG A 73 -23.27 15.10 -4.75
CA ARG A 73 -24.48 15.48 -5.48
C ARG A 73 -24.52 17.01 -5.43
N PRO A 74 -24.54 17.70 -6.58
CA PRO A 74 -24.63 19.15 -6.62
C PRO A 74 -26.08 19.58 -6.31
N ASP A 75 -26.60 19.20 -5.16
CA ASP A 75 -27.93 19.55 -4.72
C ASP A 75 -28.01 19.43 -3.21
N THR A 76 -27.44 20.41 -2.51
CA THR A 76 -28.19 21.33 -1.64
C THR A 76 -27.31 22.54 -1.30
N LEU A 77 -27.75 23.70 -1.82
CA LEU A 77 -27.47 25.10 -1.48
C LEU A 77 -26.30 25.44 -0.55
#